data_AF-A0A127EIJ0-F1
#
_entry.id   AF-A0A127EIJ0-F1
#
_cell.length_a   1.000
_cell.length_b   1.000
_cell.length_c   1.000
_cell.angle_alpha   90.00
_cell.angle_beta   90.00
_cell.angle_gamma   90.00
#
_symmetry.space_group_name_H-M   'P 1'
#
loop_
_entity.id
_entity.type
_entity.pdbx_description
1 polymer ?
#
loop_
_entity_poly.entity_id
_entity_poly.type
_entity_poly.pdbx_seq_one_letter_code
_entity_poly.pdbx_strand_id
1 'polypeptide(L)'
;MGFRLKTSKKTKEIFEELGGSSNLKPFALSKIAVSMSLNHETPIEEYESKDINGLELQRATVTGEFDAIFKALIEMNLGRHISDDDYYPTYMKLHMDRGAELLYNKYKYSGGNLEKFITKILDEGDASI
;
A
#
# COMPACT_ATOMS: atom_id res chain seq x y z
N MET A 1 -5.66 -12.01 -16.33
CA MET A 1 -5.53 -10.55 -16.05
C MET A 1 -6.53 -10.15 -14.99
N GLY A 2 -6.11 -9.97 -13.73
CA GLY A 2 -6.97 -9.42 -12.67
C GLY A 2 -7.20 -7.92 -12.82
N PHE A 3 -8.45 -7.48 -12.77
CA PHE A 3 -8.82 -6.05 -12.84
C PHE A 3 -9.19 -5.44 -11.50
N ARG A 4 -9.38 -6.29 -10.48
CA ARG A 4 -9.84 -5.90 -9.14
C ARG A 4 -9.15 -6.73 -8.09
N LEU A 5 -8.91 -6.11 -6.94
CA LEU A 5 -8.44 -6.77 -5.73
C LEU A 5 -9.40 -6.46 -4.60
N LYS A 6 -9.41 -7.32 -3.58
CA LYS A 6 -10.10 -7.08 -2.32
C LYS A 6 -9.06 -7.05 -1.21
N THR A 7 -9.03 -5.98 -0.44
CA THR A 7 -8.13 -5.87 0.72
C THR A 7 -8.66 -6.67 1.90
N SER A 8 -7.89 -6.76 2.98
CA SER A 8 -8.40 -7.23 4.26
C SER A 8 -9.42 -6.24 4.87
N LYS A 9 -10.28 -6.74 5.76
CA LYS A 9 -11.16 -5.94 6.61
C LYS A 9 -10.37 -4.94 7.45
N LYS A 10 -9.21 -5.36 7.97
CA LYS A 10 -8.29 -4.50 8.72
C LYS A 10 -7.83 -3.31 7.88
N THR A 11 -7.44 -3.55 6.63
CA THR A 11 -7.05 -2.49 5.68
C THR A 11 -8.19 -1.50 5.44
N LYS A 12 -9.42 -2.00 5.29
CA LYS A 12 -10.61 -1.15 5.16
C LYS A 12 -10.79 -0.23 6.36
N GLU A 13 -10.78 -0.80 7.58
CA GLU A 13 -10.95 -0.05 8.83
C GLU A 13 -9.86 1.02 8.99
N ILE A 14 -8.60 0.68 8.67
CA ILE A 14 -7.49 1.63 8.66
C ILE A 14 -7.73 2.76 7.65
N PHE A 15 -8.12 2.43 6.42
CA PHE A 15 -8.33 3.45 5.39
C PHE A 15 -9.52 4.36 5.69
N GLU A 16 -10.56 3.85 6.35
CA GLU A 16 -11.69 4.66 6.82
C GLU A 16 -11.25 5.62 7.93
N GLU A 17 -10.47 5.16 8.91
CA GLU A 17 -9.95 6.03 9.99
C GLU A 17 -9.02 7.12 9.45
N LEU A 18 -8.03 6.73 8.63
CA LEU A 18 -7.07 7.67 8.05
C LEU A 18 -7.74 8.62 7.04
N GLY A 19 -8.66 8.11 6.22
CA GLY A 19 -9.39 8.94 5.27
C GLY A 19 -10.25 9.98 5.95
N GLY A 20 -10.84 9.65 7.11
CA GLY A 20 -11.61 10.58 7.93
C GLY A 20 -10.77 11.71 8.54
N SER A 21 -9.52 11.43 8.94
CA SER A 21 -8.65 12.44 9.58
C SER A 21 -7.85 13.29 8.60
N SER A 22 -7.69 12.84 7.35
CA SER A 22 -6.81 13.48 6.35
C SER A 22 -7.48 13.91 5.06
N ASN A 23 -8.75 13.55 4.87
CA ASN A 23 -9.49 13.72 3.62
C ASN A 23 -8.86 13.00 2.41
N LEU A 24 -7.95 12.05 2.64
CA LEU A 24 -7.41 11.20 1.58
C LEU A 24 -8.41 10.11 1.19
N LYS A 25 -8.57 9.92 -0.12
CA LYS A 25 -9.39 8.84 -0.67
C LYS A 25 -8.63 7.50 -0.63
N PRO A 26 -9.34 6.36 -0.61
CA PRO A 26 -8.72 5.03 -0.56
C PRO A 26 -7.64 4.78 -1.63
N PHE A 27 -7.80 5.31 -2.84
CA PHE A 27 -6.80 5.13 -3.91
C PHE A 27 -5.47 5.85 -3.60
N ALA A 28 -5.52 7.00 -2.91
CA ALA A 28 -4.30 7.72 -2.50
C ALA A 28 -3.61 6.98 -1.35
N LEU A 29 -4.38 6.54 -0.36
CA LEU A 29 -3.89 5.71 0.74
C LEU A 29 -3.29 4.39 0.24
N SER A 30 -3.86 3.80 -0.81
CA SER A 30 -3.34 2.60 -1.46
C SER A 30 -1.93 2.81 -2.02
N LYS A 31 -1.68 3.93 -2.70
CA LYS A 31 -0.35 4.25 -3.26
C LYS A 31 0.69 4.43 -2.15
N ILE A 32 0.32 5.14 -1.09
CA ILE A 32 1.19 5.36 0.09
C ILE A 32 1.49 4.01 0.77
N ALA A 33 0.46 3.19 1.02
CA ALA A 33 0.60 1.88 1.62
C ALA A 33 1.56 0.99 0.82
N VAL A 34 1.36 0.86 -0.50
CA VAL A 34 2.24 0.06 -1.36
C VAL A 34 3.67 0.58 -1.30
N SER A 35 3.88 1.90 -1.35
CA SER A 35 5.22 2.52 -1.25
C SER A 35 5.90 2.21 0.09
N MET A 36 5.18 2.33 1.20
CA MET A 36 5.69 1.98 2.53
C MET A 36 6.04 0.50 2.64
N SER A 37 5.23 -0.36 2.03
CA SER A 37 5.46 -1.79 2.00
C SER A 37 6.68 -2.15 1.15
N LEU A 38 6.90 -1.53 0.00
CA LEU A 38 8.08 -1.75 -0.84
C LEU A 38 9.39 -1.34 -0.15
N ASN A 39 9.34 -0.31 0.71
CA ASN A 39 10.48 0.15 1.51
C ASN A 39 10.67 -0.63 2.82
N HIS A 40 9.86 -1.66 3.09
CA HIS A 40 9.98 -2.45 4.30
C HIS A 40 11.07 -3.53 4.14
N GLU A 41 11.92 -3.69 5.16
CA GLU A 41 13.09 -4.59 5.10
C GLU A 41 12.71 -6.07 4.93
N THR A 42 11.58 -6.49 5.50
CA THR A 42 11.16 -7.89 5.36
C THR A 42 10.58 -8.18 3.97
N PRO A 43 10.92 -9.33 3.35
CA PRO A 43 10.33 -9.75 2.08
C PRO A 43 8.80 -9.82 2.16
N ILE A 44 8.12 -9.48 1.05
CA ILE A 44 6.65 -9.55 1.00
C ILE A 44 6.13 -10.98 1.11
N GLU A 45 6.95 -11.98 0.74
CA GLU A 45 6.61 -13.40 0.81
C GLU A 45 6.46 -13.92 2.25
N GLU A 46 7.00 -13.19 3.24
CA GLU A 46 6.81 -13.49 4.67
C GLU A 46 5.52 -12.90 5.25
N TYR A 47 4.83 -12.02 4.50
CA TYR A 47 3.58 -11.41 4.94
C TYR A 47 2.38 -12.23 4.43
N GLU A 48 1.58 -12.74 5.37
CA GLU A 48 0.33 -13.43 5.04
C GLU A 48 -0.88 -12.51 5.17
N SER A 49 -1.65 -12.37 4.08
CA SER A 49 -2.99 -11.78 4.13
C SER A 49 -3.97 -12.54 3.23
N LYS A 50 -4.75 -13.42 3.85
CA LYS A 50 -5.78 -14.24 3.18
C LYS A 50 -7.18 -13.61 3.25
N ASP A 51 -7.37 -12.62 4.11
CA ASP A 51 -8.64 -11.92 4.27
C ASP A 51 -8.96 -11.04 3.05
N ILE A 52 -10.21 -11.11 2.60
CA ILE A 52 -10.74 -10.41 1.42
C ILE A 52 -12.04 -9.64 1.74
N ASN A 53 -12.34 -9.42 3.02
CA ASN A 53 -13.57 -8.75 3.48
C ASN A 53 -13.44 -7.22 3.55
N GLY A 54 -12.43 -6.65 2.88
CA GLY A 54 -12.15 -5.22 2.86
C GLY A 54 -12.74 -4.47 1.67
N LEU A 55 -11.98 -3.49 1.17
CA LEU A 55 -12.34 -2.65 0.03
C LEU A 55 -12.10 -3.41 -1.28
N GLU A 56 -13.05 -3.30 -2.20
CA GLU A 56 -12.85 -3.73 -3.59
C GLU A 56 -12.30 -2.56 -4.41
N LEU A 57 -11.07 -2.73 -4.93
CA LEU A 57 -10.35 -1.68 -5.63
C LEU A 57 -10.02 -2.12 -7.06
N GLN A 58 -10.43 -1.29 -8.02
CA GLN A 58 -10.09 -1.49 -9.43
C GLN A 58 -8.64 -1.07 -9.68
N ARG A 59 -7.92 -1.89 -10.46
CA ARG A 59 -6.53 -1.65 -10.86
C ARG A 59 -6.32 -0.24 -11.39
N ALA A 60 -7.12 0.14 -12.40
CA ALA A 60 -7.06 1.46 -13.03
C ALA A 60 -7.29 2.63 -12.05
N THR A 61 -8.11 2.45 -11.01
CA THR A 61 -8.35 3.49 -10.00
C THR A 61 -7.15 3.67 -9.07
N VAL A 62 -6.47 2.58 -8.72
CA VAL A 62 -5.32 2.60 -7.83
C VAL A 62 -4.06 3.06 -8.56
N THR A 63 -3.81 2.50 -9.75
CA THR A 63 -2.52 2.67 -10.45
C THR A 63 -2.54 3.76 -11.51
N GLY A 64 -3.69 3.99 -12.17
CA GLY A 64 -3.81 4.95 -13.26
C GLY A 64 -2.80 4.68 -14.37
N GLU A 65 -2.09 5.72 -14.81
CA GLU A 65 -1.02 5.62 -15.82
C GLU A 65 0.27 4.95 -15.30
N PHE A 66 0.43 4.82 -13.98
CA PHE A 66 1.65 4.32 -13.34
C PHE A 66 1.63 2.79 -13.12
N ASP A 67 0.70 2.08 -13.73
CA ASP A 67 0.50 0.64 -13.54
C ASP A 67 1.76 -0.20 -13.82
N ALA A 68 2.41 0.06 -14.96
CA ALA A 68 3.66 -0.59 -15.31
C ALA A 68 4.78 -0.32 -14.29
N ILE A 69 4.80 0.88 -13.70
CA ILE A 69 5.79 1.26 -12.68
C ILE A 69 5.56 0.46 -11.40
N PHE A 70 4.31 0.35 -10.93
CA PHE A 70 4.00 -0.46 -9.75
C PHE A 70 4.39 -1.92 -9.94
N LYS A 71 4.11 -2.49 -11.12
CA LYS A 71 4.54 -3.86 -11.43
C LYS A 71 6.07 -3.99 -11.40
N ALA A 72 6.79 -3.08 -12.06
CA ALA A 72 8.25 -3.08 -12.09
C ALA A 72 8.86 -2.96 -10.69
N LEU A 73 8.32 -2.09 -9.83
CA LEU A 73 8.79 -1.95 -8.44
C LEU A 73 8.58 -3.23 -7.62
N ILE A 74 7.46 -3.92 -7.82
CA ILE A 74 7.21 -5.21 -7.16
C ILE A 74 8.16 -6.29 -7.69
N GLU A 75 8.38 -6.36 -9.01
CA GLU A 75 9.37 -7.30 -9.59
C GLU A 75 10.78 -7.04 -9.07
N MET A 76 11.18 -5.78 -8.94
CA MET A 76 12.45 -5.39 -8.31
C MET A 76 12.51 -5.81 -6.85
N ASN A 77 11.43 -5.60 -6.08
CA ASN A 77 11.35 -6.02 -4.68
C ASN A 77 11.42 -7.55 -4.52
N LEU A 78 10.88 -8.30 -5.47
CA LEU A 78 10.90 -9.77 -5.49
C LEU A 78 12.20 -10.35 -6.08
N GLY A 79 12.99 -9.55 -6.80
CA GLY A 79 14.16 -10.02 -7.54
C GLY A 79 13.83 -10.95 -8.71
N ARG A 80 12.59 -10.92 -9.23
CA ARG A 80 12.13 -11.75 -10.34
C ARG A 80 10.96 -11.14 -11.09
N HIS A 81 10.79 -11.53 -12.35
CA HIS A 81 9.59 -11.20 -13.13
C HIS A 81 8.37 -11.98 -12.64
N ILE A 82 7.19 -11.36 -12.76
CA ILE A 82 5.91 -11.93 -12.36
C ILE A 82 4.86 -11.79 -13.47
N SER A 83 3.91 -12.72 -13.51
CA SER A 83 2.78 -12.61 -14.43
C SER A 83 1.84 -11.47 -14.02
N ASP A 84 0.94 -11.08 -14.91
CA ASP A 84 -0.08 -10.06 -14.57
C ASP A 84 -1.07 -10.56 -13.51
N ASP A 85 -1.30 -11.88 -13.41
CA ASP A 85 -2.18 -12.48 -12.42
C ASP A 85 -1.51 -12.59 -11.04
N ASP A 86 -0.19 -12.75 -11.01
CA ASP A 86 0.61 -12.65 -9.79
C ASP A 86 0.70 -11.19 -9.32
N TYR A 87 0.94 -10.25 -10.25
CA TYR A 87 0.97 -8.83 -9.93
C TYR A 87 -0.37 -8.35 -9.33
N TYR A 88 -1.46 -8.55 -10.06
CA TYR A 88 -2.79 -8.09 -9.68
C TYR A 88 -3.80 -9.25 -9.82
N PRO A 89 -4.42 -9.71 -8.72
CA PRO A 89 -4.52 -9.03 -7.44
C PRO A 89 -3.43 -9.38 -6.41
N THR A 90 -2.62 -10.42 -6.62
CA THR A 90 -1.92 -11.11 -5.52
C THR A 90 -0.88 -10.24 -4.81
N TYR A 91 0.24 -9.92 -5.46
CA TYR A 91 1.30 -9.14 -4.81
C TYR A 91 0.86 -7.71 -4.51
N MET A 92 0.05 -7.10 -5.38
CA MET A 92 -0.50 -5.78 -5.10
C MET A 92 -1.35 -5.74 -3.81
N LYS A 93 -2.19 -6.76 -3.57
CA LYS A 93 -2.97 -6.89 -2.34
C LYS A 93 -2.06 -7.06 -1.13
N LEU A 94 -1.06 -7.95 -1.20
CA LEU A 94 -0.13 -8.17 -0.09
C LEU A 94 0.59 -6.87 0.30
N HIS A 95 1.11 -6.13 -0.69
CA HIS A 95 1.77 -4.86 -0.43
C HIS A 95 0.82 -3.82 0.15
N MET A 96 -0.42 -3.75 -0.35
CA MET A 96 -1.42 -2.81 0.13
C MET A 96 -1.85 -3.10 1.57
N ASP A 97 -2.09 -4.37 1.91
CA ASP A 97 -2.49 -4.77 3.25
C ASP A 97 -1.36 -4.55 4.26
N ARG A 98 -0.14 -5.02 3.97
CA ARG A 98 1.04 -4.76 4.83
C ARG A 98 1.30 -3.27 4.99
N GLY A 99 1.22 -2.55 3.87
CA GLY A 99 1.41 -1.11 3.81
C GLY A 99 0.42 -0.33 4.66
N ALA A 100 -0.84 -0.74 4.68
CA ALA A 100 -1.87 -0.12 5.50
C ALA A 100 -1.55 -0.25 7.00
N GLU A 101 -1.08 -1.43 7.43
CA GLU A 101 -0.66 -1.66 8.81
C GLU A 101 0.55 -0.78 9.20
N LEU A 102 1.56 -0.71 8.33
CA LEU A 102 2.74 0.14 8.53
C LEU A 102 2.36 1.63 8.60
N LEU A 103 1.51 2.07 7.68
CA LEU A 103 0.97 3.43 7.63
C LEU A 103 0.23 3.78 8.92
N TYR A 104 -0.66 2.91 9.37
CA TYR A 104 -1.43 3.11 10.59
C TYR A 104 -0.54 3.21 11.83
N ASN A 105 0.43 2.30 11.95
CA ASN A 105 1.37 2.32 13.07
C ASN A 105 2.11 3.66 13.14
N LYS A 106 2.68 4.12 12.02
CA LYS A 106 3.37 5.42 11.98
C LYS A 106 2.45 6.61 12.24
N TYR A 107 1.21 6.57 11.76
CA TYR A 107 0.20 7.59 12.06
C TYR A 107 -0.11 7.68 13.56
N LYS A 108 -0.26 6.54 14.24
CA LYS A 108 -0.45 6.50 15.70
C LYS A 108 0.76 7.03 16.46
N TYR A 109 1.98 6.66 16.04
CA TYR A 109 3.21 7.22 16.62
C TYR A 109 3.33 8.74 16.44
N SER A 110 2.73 9.29 15.37
CA SER A 110 2.73 10.74 15.09
C SER A 110 1.62 11.50 15.82
N GLY A 111 0.96 10.89 16.80
CA GLY A 111 -0.09 11.52 17.60
C GLY A 111 -1.43 11.66 16.85
N GLY A 112 -1.66 10.88 15.79
CA GLY A 112 -2.92 10.90 15.05
C GLY A 112 -3.11 12.12 14.14
N ASN A 113 -2.02 12.75 13.69
CA ASN A 113 -2.07 13.81 12.70
C ASN A 113 -1.38 13.35 11.42
N LEU A 114 -2.16 13.16 10.34
CA LEU A 114 -1.61 12.64 9.09
C LEU A 114 -0.72 13.66 8.38
N GLU A 115 -1.04 14.95 8.45
CA GLU A 115 -0.23 16.00 7.81
C GLU A 115 1.19 16.01 8.39
N LYS A 116 1.31 16.02 9.73
CA LYS A 116 2.60 15.89 10.43
C LYS A 116 3.33 14.60 10.06
N PHE A 117 2.59 13.51 9.90
CA PHE A 117 3.16 12.23 9.48
C PHE A 117 3.69 12.28 8.04
N ILE A 118 2.94 12.85 7.10
CA ILE A 118 3.36 12.98 5.69
C ILE A 118 4.58 13.90 5.62
N THR A 119 4.56 15.04 6.30
CA THR A 119 5.73 15.94 6.39
C THR A 119 6.94 15.18 6.94
N LYS A 120 6.77 14.40 8.00
CA LYS A 120 7.87 13.63 8.58
C LYS A 120 8.42 12.55 7.65
N ILE A 121 7.57 11.84 6.91
CA ILE A 121 8.04 10.87 5.90
C ILE A 121 8.78 11.56 4.76
N LEU A 122 8.31 12.73 4.31
CA LEU A 122 8.97 13.49 3.27
C LEU A 122 10.34 14.01 3.75
N ASP A 123 10.41 14.54 4.96
CA ASP A 123 11.66 15.06 5.55
C ASP A 123 12.69 13.94 5.84
N GLU A 124 12.23 12.75 6.25
CA GLU A 124 13.11 11.58 6.42
C GLU A 124 13.58 11.00 5.07
N GLY A 125 12.82 11.23 3.99
CA GLY A 125 13.15 10.78 2.63
C GLY A 125 14.32 11.53 1.97
N ASP A 126 14.64 12.74 2.43
CA ASP A 126 15.78 13.54 1.94
C ASP A 126 17.11 13.18 2.62
N ALA A 127 17.11 12.33 3.66
CA ALA A 127 18.31 12.02 4.45
C ALA A 127 19.05 10.74 4.03
N SER A 128 18.64 10.05 2.97
CA SER A 128 19.35 8.89 2.43
C SER A 128 19.00 8.66 0.97
N ILE A 129 19.53 9.52 0.08
CA ILE A 129 20.12 9.25 -1.26
C ILE A 129 20.73 10.56 -1.77
#